data_AF-A0A522YR44-F1
#
_entry.id   AF-A0A522YR44-F1
#
_cell.length_a   1.000
_cell.length_b   1.000
_cell.length_c   1.000
_cell.angle_alpha   90.00
_cell.angle_beta   90.00
_cell.angle_gamma   90.00
#
_symmetry.space_group_name_H-M   'P 1'
#
loop_
_entity.id
_entity.type
_entity.pdbx_description
1 polymer ?
#
loop_
_entity_poly.entity_id
_entity_poly.type
_entity_poly.pdbx_seq_one_letter_code
_entity_poly.pdbx_strand_id
1 'polypeptide(L)'
;MGLWLAAGLLAGTAAAAGPAVVRSGPGRALLLELFTSEGCSSCPDADAWLGTLAGQPGLWTAFVPVGFHVTYWDRLGWPDPWGAKAYTERQRRHSNRWGSWRVYTPGFVTSGEEGRPDRLPAAPGPKVGMLEARTAGRRVAVSFTPEPGTPRASRAFAAALGMG
;
A
#
# COMPACT_ATOMS: atom_id res chain seq x y z
N MET A 1 -12.50 -9.75 -59.94
CA MET A 1 -11.37 -9.30 -59.10
C MET A 1 -11.76 -9.48 -57.63
N GLY A 2 -11.33 -10.57 -57.00
CA GLY A 2 -11.66 -10.89 -55.60
C GLY A 2 -10.58 -10.39 -54.65
N LEU A 3 -10.94 -9.49 -53.75
CA LEU A 3 -10.04 -8.90 -52.75
C LEU A 3 -10.08 -9.77 -51.49
N TRP A 4 -8.97 -10.47 -51.20
CA TRP A 4 -8.81 -11.21 -49.95
C TRP A 4 -8.25 -10.26 -48.87
N LEU A 5 -9.03 -9.99 -47.83
CA LEU A 5 -8.56 -9.29 -46.63
C LEU A 5 -7.81 -10.30 -45.74
N ALA A 6 -6.48 -10.23 -45.74
CA ALA A 6 -5.67 -10.96 -44.77
C ALA A 6 -5.79 -10.27 -43.39
N ALA A 7 -6.47 -10.92 -42.45
CA ALA A 7 -6.47 -10.53 -41.05
C ALA A 7 -5.10 -10.87 -40.45
N GLY A 8 -4.22 -9.88 -40.33
CA GLY A 8 -2.96 -10.01 -39.62
C GLY A 8 -3.21 -10.06 -38.11
N LEU A 9 -2.99 -11.21 -37.48
CA LEU A 9 -2.82 -11.29 -36.03
C LEU A 9 -1.53 -10.54 -35.66
N LEU A 10 -1.68 -9.33 -35.12
CA LEU A 10 -0.62 -8.67 -34.36
C LEU A 10 -0.51 -9.41 -33.02
N ALA A 11 0.34 -10.43 -32.97
CA ALA A 11 0.79 -11.01 -31.72
C ALA A 11 1.60 -9.94 -30.97
N GLY A 12 0.95 -9.23 -30.05
CA GLY A 12 1.59 -8.29 -29.16
C GLY A 12 2.65 -9.01 -28.34
N THR A 13 3.93 -8.71 -28.60
CA THR A 13 5.03 -9.17 -27.77
C THR A 13 4.91 -8.50 -26.40
N ALA A 14 4.39 -9.20 -25.41
CA ALA A 14 4.57 -8.82 -24.02
C ALA A 14 6.08 -8.82 -23.75
N ALA A 15 6.68 -7.63 -23.68
CA ALA A 15 8.08 -7.50 -23.31
C ALA A 15 8.24 -8.10 -21.91
N ALA A 16 8.88 -9.27 -21.83
CA ALA A 16 9.25 -9.85 -20.56
C ALA A 16 10.23 -8.86 -19.89
N ALA A 17 9.77 -8.21 -18.82
CA ALA A 17 10.61 -7.30 -18.06
C ALA A 17 11.89 -8.06 -17.65
N GLY A 18 13.03 -7.61 -18.15
CA GLY A 18 14.33 -8.16 -17.79
C GLY A 18 14.57 -8.05 -16.28
N PRO A 19 15.59 -8.77 -15.76
CA PRO A 19 15.89 -8.70 -14.34
C PRO A 19 16.15 -7.25 -13.92
N ALA A 20 15.42 -6.79 -12.90
CA ALA A 20 15.55 -5.43 -12.38
C ALA A 20 16.05 -5.47 -10.94
N VAL A 21 16.88 -4.49 -10.59
CA VAL A 21 17.30 -4.25 -9.21
C VAL A 21 16.74 -2.91 -8.78
N VAL A 22 15.94 -2.92 -7.71
CA VAL A 22 15.37 -1.71 -7.11
C VAL A 22 15.92 -1.58 -5.70
N ARG A 23 16.33 -0.37 -5.32
CA ARG A 23 16.87 -0.06 -4.01
C ARG A 23 16.04 1.03 -3.34
N SER A 24 15.76 0.86 -2.06
CA SER A 24 15.27 1.97 -1.23
C SER A 24 16.42 2.92 -0.88
N GLY A 25 16.08 4.11 -0.38
CA GLY A 25 17.02 4.89 0.43
C GLY A 25 17.23 4.24 1.80
N PRO A 26 18.18 4.74 2.61
CA PRO A 26 18.42 4.24 3.97
C PRO A 26 17.35 4.67 4.97
N GLY A 27 16.60 5.74 4.65
CA GLY A 27 15.57 6.32 5.52
C GLY A 27 14.25 5.56 5.44
N ARG A 28 13.57 5.44 6.58
CA ARG A 28 12.25 4.80 6.67
C ARG A 28 11.14 5.75 6.21
N ALA A 29 10.36 5.33 5.21
CA ALA A 29 9.13 6.02 4.84
C ALA A 29 8.06 5.87 5.93
N LEU A 30 7.27 6.90 6.15
CA LEU A 30 6.08 6.86 6.99
C LEU A 30 4.96 6.08 6.27
N LEU A 31 4.45 5.02 6.89
CA LEU A 31 3.27 4.33 6.37
C LEU A 31 2.01 5.01 6.91
N LEU A 32 1.13 5.47 6.02
CA LEU A 32 -0.15 6.06 6.37
C LEU A 32 -1.26 5.15 5.87
N GLU A 33 -2.03 4.59 6.80
CA GLU A 33 -3.14 3.69 6.50
C GLU A 33 -4.45 4.37 6.86
N LEU A 34 -5.36 4.47 5.90
CA LEU A 34 -6.74 4.89 6.12
C LEU A 34 -7.65 3.66 6.05
N PHE A 35 -8.38 3.40 7.12
CA PHE A 35 -9.47 2.44 7.16
C PHE A 35 -10.79 3.16 6.88
N THR A 36 -11.43 2.79 5.78
CA THR A 36 -12.62 3.45 5.20
C THR A 36 -13.67 2.42 4.77
N SER A 37 -14.85 2.87 4.34
CA SER A 37 -15.86 2.06 3.66
C SER A 37 -16.83 2.96 2.91
N GLU A 38 -17.33 2.54 1.75
CA GLU A 38 -18.44 3.22 1.06
C GLU A 38 -19.70 3.30 1.93
N GLY A 39 -19.93 2.32 2.81
CA GLY A 39 -21.06 2.30 3.74
C GLY A 39 -20.93 3.26 4.92
N CYS A 40 -19.83 4.00 5.04
CA CYS A 40 -19.55 4.94 6.12
C CYS A 40 -19.79 6.39 5.68
N SER A 41 -20.80 7.04 6.26
CA SER A 41 -21.19 8.40 5.87
C SER A 41 -20.16 9.49 6.21
N SER A 42 -19.30 9.26 7.20
CA SER A 42 -18.25 10.19 7.62
C SER A 42 -16.91 9.98 6.89
N CYS A 43 -16.82 8.96 6.03
CA CYS A 43 -15.61 8.60 5.32
C CYS A 43 -15.28 9.44 4.07
N PRO A 44 -16.24 10.04 3.32
CA PRO A 44 -15.93 10.78 2.10
C PRO A 44 -14.85 11.86 2.26
N ASP A 45 -14.86 12.61 3.38
CA ASP A 45 -13.84 13.65 3.64
C ASP A 45 -12.44 13.06 3.86
N ALA A 46 -12.36 11.89 4.50
CA ALA A 46 -11.10 11.19 4.74
C ALA A 46 -10.54 10.60 3.44
N ASP A 47 -11.39 10.02 2.60
CA ASP A 47 -11.02 9.47 1.30
C ASP A 47 -10.57 10.58 0.35
N ALA A 48 -11.31 11.69 0.31
CA ALA A 48 -10.94 12.87 -0.46
C ALA A 48 -9.57 13.41 -0.02
N TRP A 49 -9.35 13.53 1.29
CA TRP A 49 -8.04 13.94 1.82
C TRP A 49 -6.92 12.99 1.40
N LEU A 50 -7.12 11.67 1.50
CA LEU A 50 -6.12 10.69 1.07
C LEU A 50 -5.82 10.83 -0.43
N GLY A 51 -6.84 11.10 -1.25
CA GLY A 51 -6.69 11.38 -2.68
C GLY A 51 -5.81 12.59 -2.99
N THR A 52 -5.84 13.63 -2.14
CA THR A 52 -4.96 14.80 -2.32
C THR A 52 -3.47 14.47 -2.18
N LEU A 53 -3.12 13.33 -1.58
CA LEU A 53 -1.73 12.96 -1.31
C LEU A 53 -0.99 12.49 -2.56
N ALA A 54 -1.71 12.15 -3.64
CA ALA A 54 -1.12 11.73 -4.91
C ALA A 54 -0.20 12.81 -5.55
N GLY A 55 -0.41 14.09 -5.21
CA GLY A 55 0.41 15.21 -5.69
C GLY A 55 1.42 15.74 -4.69
N GLN A 56 1.55 15.14 -3.50
CA GLN A 56 2.36 15.70 -2.42
C GLN A 56 3.85 15.34 -2.57
N PRO A 57 4.77 16.29 -2.30
CA PRO A 57 6.20 16.00 -2.26
C PRO A 57 6.51 14.90 -1.24
N GLY A 58 7.39 13.98 -1.60
CA GLY A 58 7.76 12.86 -0.72
C GLY A 58 6.84 11.64 -0.84
N LEU A 59 5.81 11.67 -1.69
CA LEU A 59 5.05 10.47 -2.02
C LEU A 59 5.99 9.35 -2.50
N TRP A 60 5.75 8.11 -2.03
CA TRP A 60 6.53 6.89 -2.30
C TRP A 60 7.96 6.87 -1.76
N THR A 61 8.45 7.98 -1.19
CA THR A 61 9.82 8.09 -0.68
C THR A 61 9.83 8.43 0.81
N ALA A 62 9.19 9.53 1.19
CA ALA A 62 9.02 9.98 2.56
C ALA A 62 7.80 9.37 3.23
N PHE A 63 6.71 9.14 2.50
CA PHE A 63 5.52 8.49 3.01
C PHE A 63 4.81 7.65 1.95
N VAL A 64 4.00 6.69 2.40
CA VAL A 64 3.21 5.78 1.58
C VAL A 64 1.76 5.77 2.09
N PRO A 65 0.81 6.38 1.39
CA PRO A 65 -0.61 6.32 1.73
C PRO A 65 -1.25 5.04 1.19
N VAL A 66 -2.08 4.38 2.00
CA VAL A 66 -2.83 3.18 1.61
C VAL A 66 -4.25 3.26 2.16
N GLY A 67 -5.24 3.06 1.28
CA GLY A 67 -6.65 2.91 1.66
C GLY A 67 -7.02 1.44 1.86
N PHE A 68 -7.70 1.14 2.95
CA PHE A 68 -8.17 -0.20 3.32
C PHE A 68 -9.67 -0.17 3.60
N HIS A 69 -10.44 -0.75 2.70
CA HIS A 69 -11.90 -0.81 2.81
C HIS A 69 -12.33 -1.94 3.76
N VAL A 70 -12.99 -1.59 4.86
CA VAL A 70 -13.41 -2.55 5.89
C VAL A 70 -14.82 -3.06 5.60
N THR A 71 -15.13 -4.27 6.06
CA THR A 71 -16.40 -4.95 5.73
C THR A 71 -17.45 -4.92 6.85
N TYR A 72 -17.17 -4.28 7.99
CA TYR A 72 -18.14 -4.28 9.11
C TYR A 72 -19.33 -3.32 8.91
N TRP A 73 -19.30 -2.51 7.85
CA TRP A 73 -20.43 -1.70 7.38
C TRP A 73 -21.36 -2.45 6.43
N ASP A 74 -20.87 -3.48 5.72
CA ASP A 74 -21.64 -4.25 4.72
C ASP A 74 -22.95 -4.82 5.27
N ARG A 75 -22.98 -5.11 6.58
CA ARG A 75 -24.17 -5.57 7.31
C ARG A 75 -25.34 -4.58 7.30
N LEU A 76 -25.15 -3.34 6.85
CA LEU A 76 -26.18 -2.31 6.72
C LEU A 76 -26.89 -2.33 5.36
N GLY A 77 -26.51 -3.22 4.44
CA GLY A 77 -27.23 -3.45 3.18
C GLY A 77 -26.51 -2.97 1.91
N TRP A 78 -25.38 -2.26 2.04
CA TRP A 78 -24.47 -1.94 0.94
C TRP A 78 -23.11 -2.61 1.17
N PRO A 79 -22.82 -3.73 0.48
CA PRO A 79 -21.50 -4.35 0.50
C PRO A 79 -20.49 -3.52 -0.29
N ASP A 80 -19.42 -3.06 0.35
CA ASP A 80 -18.36 -2.31 -0.33
C ASP A 80 -17.57 -3.22 -1.28
N PRO A 81 -17.51 -2.94 -2.60
CA PRO A 81 -16.84 -3.79 -3.59
C PRO A 81 -15.33 -3.83 -3.43
N TRP A 82 -14.72 -2.86 -2.75
CA TRP A 82 -13.29 -2.85 -2.40
C TRP A 82 -13.02 -3.41 -1.00
N GLY A 83 -14.08 -3.69 -0.25
CA GLY A 83 -14.06 -4.24 1.09
C GLY A 83 -13.40 -5.62 1.15
N ALA A 84 -12.53 -5.84 2.15
CA ALA A 84 -12.03 -7.17 2.46
C ALA A 84 -11.95 -7.44 3.96
N LYS A 85 -12.36 -8.65 4.37
CA LYS A 85 -12.27 -9.08 5.78
C LYS A 85 -10.84 -8.96 6.33
N ALA A 86 -9.84 -9.23 5.50
CA ALA A 86 -8.43 -9.08 5.86
C ALA A 86 -8.06 -7.64 6.27
N TYR A 87 -8.74 -6.63 5.71
CA TYR A 87 -8.54 -5.21 6.05
C TYR A 87 -9.19 -4.87 7.39
N THR A 88 -10.39 -5.38 7.66
CA THR A 88 -11.00 -5.32 9.00
C THR A 88 -10.11 -5.99 10.06
N GLU A 89 -9.57 -7.17 9.77
CA GLU A 89 -8.67 -7.88 10.67
C GLU A 89 -7.36 -7.11 10.88
N ARG A 90 -6.83 -6.45 9.84
CA ARG A 90 -5.68 -5.56 9.96
C ARG A 90 -5.98 -4.45 10.96
N GLN A 91 -7.11 -3.75 10.83
CA GLN A 91 -7.51 -2.69 11.76
C GLN A 91 -7.62 -3.21 13.20
N ARG A 92 -8.25 -4.39 13.39
CA ARG A 92 -8.36 -5.03 14.71
C ARG A 92 -7.00 -5.36 15.31
N ARG A 93 -6.02 -5.80 14.51
CA ARG A 93 -4.63 -6.01 14.99
C ARG A 93 -3.98 -4.72 15.46
N HIS A 94 -4.26 -3.58 14.82
CA HIS A 94 -3.81 -2.27 15.32
C HIS A 94 -4.49 -1.93 16.65
N SER A 95 -5.82 -1.97 16.70
CA SER A 95 -6.61 -1.72 17.91
C SER A 95 -6.13 -2.54 19.11
N ASN A 96 -5.94 -3.86 18.92
CA ASN A 96 -5.43 -4.75 19.96
C ASN A 96 -4.03 -4.38 20.45
N ARG A 97 -3.13 -3.90 19.58
CA ARG A 97 -1.78 -3.45 19.98
C ARG A 97 -1.83 -2.21 20.86
N TRP A 98 -2.82 -1.35 20.66
CA TRP A 98 -3.03 -0.15 21.48
C TRP A 98 -3.81 -0.44 22.77
N GLY A 99 -4.13 -1.71 23.06
CA GLY A 99 -4.97 -2.08 24.20
C GLY A 99 -6.44 -1.71 24.03
N SER A 100 -6.86 -1.34 22.81
CA SER A 100 -8.24 -1.07 22.45
C SER A 100 -8.92 -2.33 21.92
N TRP A 101 -10.24 -2.36 22.03
CA TRP A 101 -11.10 -3.42 21.50
C TRP A 101 -12.06 -2.90 20.43
N ARG A 102 -11.99 -1.60 20.12
CA ARG A 102 -12.89 -0.92 19.19
C ARG A 102 -12.14 -0.55 17.92
N VAL A 103 -12.84 -0.69 16.80
CA VAL A 103 -12.43 -0.20 15.48
C VAL A 103 -13.52 0.73 14.97
N TYR A 104 -13.14 1.74 14.20
CA TYR A 104 -14.06 2.76 13.68
C TYR A 104 -13.57 3.28 12.33
N THR A 105 -14.47 3.92 11.58
CA THR A 105 -14.11 4.66 10.36
C THR A 105 -14.66 6.10 10.41
N PRO A 106 -13.98 7.07 9.77
CA PRO A 106 -12.64 6.93 9.21
C PRO A 106 -11.61 6.66 10.32
N GLY A 107 -10.71 5.71 10.10
CA GLY A 107 -9.68 5.32 11.07
C GLY A 107 -8.29 5.49 10.46
N PHE A 108 -7.42 6.26 11.11
CA PHE A 108 -6.07 6.49 10.63
C PHE A 108 -5.03 5.73 11.45
N VAL A 109 -4.02 5.19 10.77
CA VAL A 109 -2.83 4.63 11.40
C VAL A 109 -1.59 5.19 10.74
N THR A 110 -0.71 5.74 11.56
CA THR A 110 0.58 6.31 11.14
C THR A 110 1.72 5.46 11.68
N SER A 111 2.38 4.71 10.80
CA SER A 111 3.51 3.83 11.12
C SER A 111 3.25 2.87 12.30
N GLY A 112 1.99 2.43 12.44
CA GLY A 112 1.55 1.52 13.49
C GLY A 112 0.81 2.18 14.66
N GLU A 113 0.95 3.50 14.82
CA GLU A 113 0.30 4.29 15.87
C GLU A 113 -1.08 4.79 15.43
N GLU A 114 -2.01 4.91 16.37
CA GLU A 114 -3.34 5.44 16.11
C GLU A 114 -3.25 6.94 15.78
N GLY A 115 -3.92 7.34 14.72
CA GLY A 115 -4.07 8.75 14.36
C GLY A 115 -3.50 9.12 13.00
N ARG A 116 -3.95 10.28 12.54
CA ARG A 116 -3.51 10.93 11.31
C ARG A 116 -2.31 11.83 11.63
N PRO A 117 -1.29 11.93 10.75
CA PRO A 117 -0.20 12.85 10.99
C PRO A 117 -0.67 14.29 10.79
N ASP A 118 -0.25 15.20 11.68
CA ASP A 118 -0.54 16.64 11.55
C ASP A 118 0.12 17.22 10.29
N ARG A 119 1.31 16.71 9.94
CA ARG A 119 2.08 17.12 8.78
C ARG A 119 2.73 15.92 8.11
N LEU A 120 2.66 15.88 6.78
CA LEU A 120 3.38 14.87 6.00
C LEU A 120 4.86 15.21 5.89
N PRO A 121 5.75 14.20 6.00
CA PRO A 121 7.17 14.42 5.86
C PRO A 121 7.52 14.66 4.38
N ALA A 122 8.35 15.67 4.12
CA ALA A 122 8.88 15.93 2.77
C ALA A 122 10.09 15.02 2.43
N ALA A 123 10.70 14.40 3.43
CA ALA A 123 11.85 13.51 3.30
C ALA A 123 11.69 12.27 4.19
N PRO A 124 12.33 11.13 3.87
CA PRO A 124 12.29 9.92 4.69
C PRO A 124 12.74 10.17 6.13
N GLY A 125 12.21 9.38 7.06
CA GLY A 125 12.55 9.45 8.48
C GLY A 125 13.93 8.86 8.82
N PRO A 126 14.13 8.38 10.06
CA PRO A 126 15.42 7.86 10.52
C PRO A 126 16.01 6.80 9.57
N LYS A 127 17.33 6.79 9.46
CA LYS A 127 18.05 5.78 8.70
C LYS A 127 17.96 4.45 9.44
N VAL A 128 17.36 3.46 8.79
CA VAL A 128 17.17 2.10 9.33
C VAL A 128 17.88 1.04 8.50
N GLY A 129 18.19 1.36 7.24
CA GLY A 129 18.87 0.45 6.33
C GLY A 129 18.32 0.52 4.93
N MET A 130 19.05 -0.10 4.02
CA MET A 130 18.69 -0.16 2.60
C MET A 130 18.04 -1.50 2.28
N LEU A 131 16.86 -1.46 1.69
CA LEU A 131 16.19 -2.61 1.11
C LEU A 131 16.57 -2.68 -0.37
N GLU A 132 17.01 -3.84 -0.82
CA GLU A 132 17.24 -4.14 -2.23
C GLU A 132 16.32 -5.30 -2.64
N ALA A 133 15.59 -5.12 -3.74
CA ALA A 133 14.79 -6.15 -4.37
C ALA A 133 15.34 -6.44 -5.76
N ARG A 134 15.63 -7.71 -6.04
CA ARG A 134 16.02 -8.20 -7.36
C ARG A 134 14.89 -9.02 -7.94
N THR A 135 14.40 -8.63 -9.11
CA THR A 135 13.37 -9.36 -9.83
C THR A 135 14.00 -10.20 -10.94
N ALA A 136 13.48 -11.39 -11.16
CA ALA A 136 13.81 -12.25 -12.29
C ALA A 136 12.57 -13.06 -12.67
N GLY A 137 11.82 -12.56 -13.66
CA GLY A 137 10.48 -13.07 -13.97
C GLY A 137 9.55 -12.93 -12.76
N ARG A 138 8.96 -14.05 -12.30
CA ARG A 138 8.04 -14.09 -11.15
C ARG A 138 8.74 -14.21 -9.79
N ARG A 139 10.07 -14.28 -9.75
CA ARG A 139 10.82 -14.38 -8.49
C ARG A 139 11.30 -13.01 -8.07
N VAL A 140 11.14 -12.71 -6.77
CA VAL A 140 11.70 -11.53 -6.12
C VAL A 140 12.60 -11.99 -4.98
N ALA A 141 13.89 -11.72 -5.10
CA ALA A 141 14.84 -11.87 -4.00
C ALA A 141 14.98 -10.53 -3.29
N VAL A 142 14.84 -10.52 -1.97
CA VAL A 142 14.91 -9.30 -1.16
C VAL A 142 16.04 -9.42 -0.15
N SER A 143 16.88 -8.39 -0.06
CA SER A 143 17.93 -8.27 0.95
C SER A 143 17.82 -6.94 1.67
N PHE A 144 18.04 -6.94 2.98
CA PHE A 144 18.03 -5.74 3.80
C PHE A 144 19.39 -5.57 4.48
N THR A 145 20.04 -4.43 4.24
CA THR A 145 21.29 -4.03 4.89
C THR A 145 20.95 -3.05 6.00
N PRO A 146 20.90 -3.49 7.28
CA PRO A 146 20.49 -2.63 8.39
C PRO A 146 21.54 -1.57 8.72
N GLU A 147 21.10 -0.41 9.16
CA GLU A 147 21.96 0.57 9.83
C GLU A 147 22.35 0.06 11.23
N PRO A 148 23.54 0.43 11.76
CA PRO A 148 23.95 0.08 13.12
C PRO A 148 22.87 0.40 14.16
N GLY A 149 22.55 -0.57 15.03
CA GLY A 149 21.50 -0.43 16.05
C GLY A 149 20.09 -0.82 15.59
N THR A 150 19.87 -1.14 14.31
CA THR A 150 18.56 -1.63 13.84
C THR A 150 18.35 -3.09 14.26
N PRO A 151 17.21 -3.45 14.90
CA PRO A 151 16.90 -4.83 15.29
C PRO A 151 16.94 -5.80 14.10
N ARG A 152 17.56 -6.97 14.30
CA ARG A 152 17.81 -7.96 13.23
C ARG A 152 16.66 -8.94 12.94
N ALA A 153 15.52 -8.82 13.63
CA ALA A 153 14.35 -9.65 13.33
C ALA A 153 13.64 -9.10 12.08
N SER A 154 13.82 -9.77 10.94
CA SER A 154 13.21 -9.36 9.68
C SER A 154 12.19 -10.38 9.19
N ARG A 155 10.97 -9.90 8.93
CA ARG A 155 10.00 -10.56 8.04
C ARG A 155 9.87 -9.69 6.81
N ALA A 156 10.07 -10.29 5.63
CA ALA A 156 9.83 -9.61 4.37
C ALA A 156 8.42 -9.93 3.89
N PHE A 157 7.68 -8.89 3.50
CA PHE A 157 6.41 -9.01 2.81
C PHE A 157 6.58 -8.44 1.41
N ALA A 158 6.09 -9.15 0.40
CA ALA A 158 6.10 -8.70 -0.98
C ALA A 158 4.67 -8.70 -1.52
N ALA A 159 4.31 -7.64 -2.25
CA ALA A 159 3.07 -7.53 -2.98
C ALA A 159 3.39 -7.21 -4.44
N ALA A 160 2.74 -7.93 -5.36
CA ALA A 160 2.76 -7.59 -6.77
C ALA A 160 1.63 -6.59 -7.03
N LEU A 161 1.98 -5.38 -7.46
CA LEU A 161 1.01 -4.37 -7.89
C LEU A 161 0.74 -4.59 -9.38
N GLY A 162 -0.50 -4.84 -9.74
CA GLY A 162 -0.96 -4.95 -11.12
C GLY A 162 -2.32 -4.29 -11.27
N MET A 163 -2.56 -3.68 -12.43
CA MET A 163 -3.92 -3.59 -12.96
C MET A 163 -4.17 -4.94 -13.65
N GLY A 164 -5.33 -5.55 -13.42
CA GLY A 164 -5.67 -6.92 -13.85
C GLY A 164 -5.33 -7.25 -15.29
#